data_AF-A0A9E3RY43-F1
#
_entry.id   AF-A0A9E3RY43-F1
#
_cell.length_a   1.000
_cell.length_b   1.000
_cell.length_c   1.000
_cell.angle_alpha   90.00
_cell.angle_beta   90.00
_cell.angle_gamma   90.00
#
_symmetry.space_group_name_H-M   'P 1'
#
loop_
_entity.id
_entity.type
_entity.pdbx_description
1 polymer ?
#
loop_
_entity_poly.entity_id
_entity_poly.type
_entity_poly.pdbx_seq_one_letter_code
_entity_poly.pdbx_strand_id
1 'polypeptide(L)'
;MAMATRLSTLGRIAREPFRIDGTALQPNVLLMAKLIVIGLVLKGYHNGFPNAFAPFFSIFDALPEPAFRRTLKAVFLVSATCLLFNRAVRIQCGIIGAVFLLGVLSSKVYYRNAIVFVSMIFLLTSLQERGRAPRLLYWQLGVMYLGAGLNKLCDPDWQTGQYFHYFLGSVFQSDIYLSLAPVFPGKSLAAAMCWWIIAAELCAGVLFFVPRRHDAAVWFAASVHVGAAFLVIGDYGIFMSAVLASYLCVVRWPDEMKVRFDRTTWMGNIARAYRWLDMNRAHAWQEQPGPLIWTAGARHAEGWKALLCIAIYSPSTYFVAMVLLTIRYEPWRVVAVRGAGIAGIVLLSVLLAQRVFTWKRLASST
;
A
#
# COMPACT_ATOMS: atom_id res chain seq x y z
N MET A 1 5.75 26.94 31.50
CA MET A 1 4.50 26.61 30.78
C MET A 1 4.72 25.83 29.47
N ALA A 2 5.58 26.28 28.54
CA ALA A 2 5.80 25.61 27.24
C ALA A 2 6.26 24.13 27.31
N MET A 3 7.03 23.76 28.34
CA MET A 3 7.51 22.37 28.53
C MET A 3 6.37 21.43 28.97
N ALA A 4 5.46 21.88 29.83
CA ALA A 4 4.29 21.11 30.26
C ALA A 4 3.31 20.87 29.10
N THR A 5 3.11 21.86 28.23
CA THR A 5 2.30 21.73 27.00
C THR A 5 2.93 20.75 26.00
N ARG A 6 4.27 20.71 25.91
CA ARG A 6 4.99 19.72 25.09
C ARG A 6 4.85 18.30 25.63
N LEU A 7 4.95 18.12 26.95
CA LEU A 7 4.82 16.80 27.58
C LEU A 7 3.39 16.24 27.48
N SER A 8 2.36 17.08 27.66
CA SER A 8 0.96 16.65 27.50
C SER A 8 0.62 16.28 26.05
N THR A 9 1.17 17.00 25.07
CA THR A 9 1.00 16.71 23.65
C THR A 9 1.69 15.39 23.25
N LEU A 10 2.91 15.14 23.75
CA LEU A 10 3.64 13.89 23.53
C LEU A 10 2.92 12.68 24.14
N GLY A 11 2.39 12.82 25.37
CA GLY A 11 1.62 11.78 26.03
C GLY A 11 0.34 11.39 25.29
N ARG A 12 -0.31 12.35 24.62
CA ARG A 12 -1.51 12.12 23.81
C ARG A 12 -1.19 11.49 22.44
N ILE A 13 -0.13 11.93 21.76
CA ILE A 13 0.34 11.33 20.49
C ILE A 13 0.66 9.84 20.66
N ALA A 14 1.23 9.46 21.81
CA ALA A 14 1.64 8.09 22.09
C ALA A 14 0.50 7.10 22.41
N ARG A 15 -0.76 7.54 22.45
CA ARG A 15 -1.91 6.71 22.86
C ARG A 15 -2.85 6.31 21.71
N GLU A 16 -2.74 6.94 20.54
CA GLU A 16 -3.69 6.76 19.43
C GLU A 16 -3.02 6.03 18.24
N PRO A 17 -3.12 4.69 18.14
CA PRO A 17 -2.41 3.93 17.10
C PRO A 17 -2.89 4.24 15.67
N PHE A 18 -4.12 4.72 15.51
CA PHE A 18 -4.70 5.10 14.22
C PHE A 18 -4.31 6.50 13.75
N ARG A 19 -3.72 7.32 14.62
CA ARG A 19 -3.30 8.67 14.27
C ARG A 19 -2.14 8.65 13.28
N ILE A 20 -2.21 9.46 12.22
CA ILE A 20 -1.20 9.54 11.16
C ILE A 20 -0.57 10.93 10.99
N ASP A 21 -1.02 11.94 11.72
CA ASP A 21 -0.46 13.29 11.70
C ASP A 21 0.48 13.55 12.90
N GLY A 22 1.06 14.75 12.94
CA GLY A 22 1.79 15.22 14.11
C GLY A 22 3.14 14.54 14.35
N THR A 23 3.67 13.80 13.37
CA THR A 23 4.96 13.11 13.46
C THR A 23 6.01 13.73 12.54
N ALA A 24 7.21 13.11 12.49
CA ALA A 24 8.30 13.48 11.58
C ALA A 24 8.10 12.97 10.13
N LEU A 25 7.10 12.11 9.89
CA LEU A 25 6.74 11.63 8.56
C LEU A 25 5.48 12.35 8.06
N GLN A 26 5.29 12.38 6.74
CA GLN A 26 4.03 12.83 6.15
C GLN A 26 2.89 11.85 6.45
N PRO A 27 1.63 12.31 6.56
CA PRO A 27 0.52 11.45 6.95
C PRO A 27 0.33 10.21 6.09
N ASN A 28 0.38 10.36 4.78
CA ASN A 28 0.28 9.26 3.82
C ASN A 28 1.45 8.26 3.92
N VAL A 29 2.67 8.73 4.14
CA VAL A 29 3.87 7.88 4.30
C VAL A 29 3.85 7.13 5.63
N LEU A 30 3.39 7.78 6.72
CA LEU A 30 3.21 7.10 8.00
C LEU A 30 2.09 6.05 7.91
N LEU A 31 0.96 6.38 7.27
CA LEU A 31 -0.11 5.43 7.03
C LEU A 31 0.40 4.21 6.25
N MET A 32 1.12 4.42 5.15
CA MET A 32 1.80 3.36 4.40
C MET A 32 2.62 2.45 5.32
N ALA A 33 3.53 3.03 6.10
CA ALA A 33 4.42 2.27 6.99
C ALA A 33 3.64 1.43 8.01
N LYS A 34 2.60 2.00 8.63
CA LYS A 34 1.74 1.30 9.58
C LYS A 34 0.97 0.14 8.93
N LEU A 35 0.42 0.36 7.74
CA LEU A 35 -0.31 -0.68 7.00
C LEU A 35 0.61 -1.85 6.65
N ILE A 36 1.84 -1.57 6.20
CA ILE A 36 2.82 -2.63 5.90
C ILE A 36 3.16 -3.42 7.18
N VAL A 37 3.39 -2.75 8.32
CA VAL A 37 3.63 -3.43 9.61
C VAL A 37 2.46 -4.33 9.99
N ILE A 38 1.23 -3.84 9.91
CA ILE A 38 0.05 -4.63 10.23
C ILE A 38 -0.04 -5.84 9.31
N GLY A 39 0.17 -5.66 8.00
CA GLY A 39 0.18 -6.76 7.06
C GLY A 39 1.24 -7.82 7.40
N LEU A 40 2.45 -7.40 7.77
CA LEU A 40 3.54 -8.31 8.18
C LEU A 40 3.18 -9.12 9.43
N VAL A 41 2.55 -8.46 10.41
CA VAL A 41 2.10 -9.12 11.65
C VAL A 41 0.98 -10.12 11.35
N LEU A 42 -0.06 -9.70 10.63
CA LEU A 42 -1.22 -10.54 10.31
C LEU A 42 -0.87 -11.74 9.42
N LYS A 43 0.08 -11.57 8.49
CA LYS A 43 0.60 -12.68 7.68
C LYS A 43 1.64 -13.55 8.41
N GLY A 44 2.03 -13.19 9.62
CA GLY A 44 2.95 -13.99 10.43
C GLY A 44 4.42 -13.92 10.01
N TYR A 45 4.85 -12.91 9.25
CA TYR A 45 6.25 -12.78 8.79
C TYR A 45 7.25 -12.72 9.95
N HIS A 46 6.82 -12.18 11.09
CA HIS A 46 7.60 -12.13 12.33
C HIS A 46 7.88 -13.51 12.96
N ASN A 47 7.10 -14.53 12.60
CA ASN A 47 7.35 -15.91 13.03
C ASN A 47 8.33 -16.63 12.09
N GLY A 48 8.47 -16.13 10.86
CA GLY A 48 9.33 -16.72 9.84
C GLY A 48 10.76 -16.20 9.82
N PHE A 49 11.19 -15.38 10.80
CA PHE A 49 12.58 -14.92 10.85
C PHE A 49 13.55 -16.13 10.88
N PRO A 50 14.61 -16.09 10.07
CA PRO A 50 15.48 -17.25 9.91
C PRO A 50 16.51 -17.33 11.05
N ASN A 51 17.06 -18.53 11.24
CA ASN A 51 18.39 -18.65 11.83
C ASN A 51 19.43 -18.17 10.80
N ALA A 52 20.63 -17.81 11.24
CA ALA A 52 21.74 -17.63 10.30
C ALA A 52 22.00 -18.97 9.62
N PHE A 53 21.80 -19.05 8.30
CA PHE A 53 21.91 -20.31 7.56
C PHE A 53 22.25 -20.04 6.09
N ALA A 54 23.43 -20.48 5.66
CA ALA A 54 23.99 -20.20 4.33
C ALA A 54 23.91 -18.69 4.00
N PRO A 55 24.54 -17.81 4.80
CA PRO A 55 24.42 -16.38 4.62
C PRO A 55 25.03 -15.91 3.30
N PHE A 56 24.68 -14.68 2.88
CA PHE A 56 25.31 -14.02 1.75
C PHE A 56 26.76 -13.58 2.06
N PHE A 57 27.06 -13.32 3.33
CA PHE A 57 28.37 -12.90 3.82
C PHE A 57 28.82 -13.75 5.00
N SER A 58 30.10 -14.14 5.04
CA SER A 58 30.65 -15.03 6.08
C SER A 58 30.65 -14.45 7.49
N ILE A 59 30.55 -13.12 7.65
CA ILE A 59 30.43 -12.48 8.98
C ILE A 59 29.22 -12.98 9.77
N PHE A 60 28.17 -13.46 9.10
CA PHE A 60 26.98 -13.99 9.75
C PHE A 60 27.15 -15.43 10.27
N ASP A 61 28.22 -16.14 9.89
CA ASP A 61 28.51 -17.51 10.36
C ASP A 61 28.87 -17.54 11.86
N ALA A 62 29.33 -16.41 12.41
CA ALA A 62 29.68 -16.28 13.82
C ALA A 62 28.47 -16.04 14.75
N LEU A 63 27.26 -15.88 14.20
CA LEU A 63 26.10 -15.50 15.01
C LEU A 63 25.44 -16.71 15.69
N PRO A 64 25.12 -16.64 16.99
CA PRO A 64 24.42 -17.71 17.68
C PRO A 64 22.98 -17.84 17.18
N GLU A 65 22.68 -18.91 16.44
CA GLU A 65 21.44 -19.03 15.66
C GLU A 65 20.13 -18.78 16.44
N PRO A 66 19.86 -19.43 17.59
CA PRO A 66 18.57 -19.25 18.25
C PRO A 66 18.42 -17.85 18.85
N ALA A 67 19.52 -17.29 19.33
CA ALA A 67 19.57 -15.95 19.92
C ALA A 67 19.38 -14.88 18.84
N PHE A 68 20.02 -15.03 17.68
CA PHE A 68 19.88 -14.10 16.56
C PHE A 68 18.43 -14.01 16.08
N ARG A 69 17.79 -15.15 15.81
CA ARG A 69 16.38 -15.19 15.39
C ARG A 69 15.45 -14.57 16.43
N ARG A 70 15.61 -14.91 17.72
CA ARG A 70 14.80 -14.34 18.81
C ARG A 70 15.01 -12.83 18.92
N THR A 71 16.24 -12.36 18.72
CA THR A 71 16.58 -10.93 18.74
C THR A 71 15.90 -10.20 17.59
N LEU A 72 16.00 -10.69 16.34
CA LEU A 72 15.30 -10.10 15.20
C LEU A 72 13.79 -10.00 15.46
N LYS A 73 13.18 -11.07 15.99
CA LYS A 73 11.75 -11.10 16.33
C LYS A 73 11.39 -10.07 17.39
N ALA A 74 12.12 -10.02 18.50
CA ALA A 74 11.87 -9.09 19.60
C ALA A 74 12.02 -7.63 19.14
N VAL A 75 13.12 -7.32 18.44
CA VAL A 75 13.39 -5.99 17.88
C VAL A 75 12.28 -5.58 16.91
N PHE A 76 11.88 -6.47 15.99
CA PHE A 76 10.76 -6.19 15.09
C PHE A 76 9.47 -5.87 15.85
N LEU A 77 9.06 -6.71 16.81
CA LEU A 77 7.80 -6.53 17.52
C LEU A 77 7.80 -5.22 18.33
N VAL A 78 8.89 -4.93 19.05
CA VAL A 78 9.02 -3.68 19.81
C VAL A 78 8.98 -2.47 18.87
N SER A 79 9.74 -2.48 17.77
CA SER A 79 9.76 -1.38 16.80
C SER A 79 8.43 -1.22 16.07
N ALA A 80 7.77 -2.31 15.70
CA ALA A 80 6.44 -2.32 15.10
C ALA A 80 5.41 -1.66 16.04
N THR A 81 5.38 -2.07 17.31
CA THR A 81 4.51 -1.46 18.32
C THR A 81 4.83 0.03 18.48
N CYS A 82 6.10 0.40 18.64
CA CYS A 82 6.51 1.80 18.73
C CYS A 82 6.06 2.62 17.50
N LEU A 83 6.22 2.09 16.28
CA LEU A 83 5.76 2.74 15.05
C LEU A 83 4.24 2.93 15.03
N LEU A 84 3.47 1.89 15.39
CA LEU A 84 2.01 1.97 15.44
C LEU A 84 1.54 3.05 16.42
N PHE A 85 2.22 3.19 17.57
CA PHE A 85 1.95 4.24 18.56
C PHE A 85 2.71 5.55 18.31
N ASN A 86 3.15 5.81 17.08
CA ASN A 86 3.76 7.08 16.64
C ASN A 86 5.05 7.49 17.38
N ARG A 87 5.77 6.54 17.99
CA ARG A 87 7.01 6.82 18.73
C ARG A 87 8.22 6.73 17.82
N ALA A 88 8.94 7.84 17.68
CA ALA A 88 10.18 7.92 16.89
C ALA A 88 10.05 7.28 15.50
N VAL A 89 8.94 7.55 14.80
CA VAL A 89 8.48 6.79 13.62
C VAL A 89 9.55 6.56 12.54
N ARG A 90 10.42 7.55 12.29
CA ARG A 90 11.53 7.43 11.33
C ARG A 90 12.54 6.36 11.77
N ILE A 91 12.98 6.42 13.02
CA ILE A 91 13.94 5.47 13.60
C ILE A 91 13.33 4.07 13.59
N GLN A 92 12.05 3.92 13.96
CA GLN A 92 11.39 2.62 13.97
C GLN A 92 11.26 2.02 12.56
N CYS A 93 10.95 2.83 11.54
CA CYS A 93 11.03 2.37 10.15
C CYS A 93 12.45 1.89 9.80
N GLY A 94 13.49 2.62 10.18
CA GLY A 94 14.88 2.23 9.94
C GLY A 94 15.23 0.88 10.58
N ILE A 95 14.87 0.69 11.85
CA ILE A 95 15.10 -0.56 12.59
C ILE A 95 14.34 -1.72 11.94
N ILE A 96 13.05 -1.55 11.61
CA ILE A 96 12.26 -2.60 10.94
C ILE A 96 12.89 -2.98 9.60
N GLY A 97 13.26 -1.98 8.78
CA GLY A 97 13.93 -2.21 7.50
C GLY A 97 15.24 -2.98 7.64
N ALA A 98 16.06 -2.60 8.62
CA ALA A 98 17.32 -3.26 8.94
C ALA A 98 17.11 -4.70 9.43
N VAL A 99 16.11 -4.97 10.28
CA VAL A 99 15.79 -6.33 10.75
C VAL A 99 15.48 -7.26 9.57
N PHE A 100 14.63 -6.84 8.63
CA PHE A 100 14.35 -7.66 7.45
C PHE A 100 15.57 -7.80 6.53
N LEU A 101 16.37 -6.74 6.37
CA LEU A 101 17.59 -6.83 5.56
C LEU A 101 18.58 -7.82 6.16
N LEU A 102 18.84 -7.73 7.46
CA LEU A 102 19.71 -8.66 8.18
C LEU A 102 19.19 -10.08 8.10
N GLY A 103 17.87 -10.29 8.20
CA GLY A 103 17.25 -11.60 7.97
C GLY A 103 17.55 -12.15 6.58
N VAL A 104 17.45 -11.32 5.53
CA VAL A 104 17.79 -11.73 4.16
C VAL A 104 19.27 -12.02 4.00
N LEU A 105 20.14 -11.13 4.49
CA LEU A 105 21.60 -11.27 4.35
C LEU A 105 22.16 -12.46 5.13
N SER A 106 21.53 -12.82 6.25
CA SER A 106 21.92 -13.96 7.07
C SER A 106 21.38 -15.31 6.59
N SER A 107 20.42 -15.33 5.65
CA SER A 107 19.83 -16.57 5.16
C SER A 107 19.34 -16.50 3.71
N LYS A 108 20.02 -17.21 2.81
CA LYS A 108 19.59 -17.35 1.40
C LYS A 108 18.21 -18.00 1.26
N VAL A 109 17.83 -18.89 2.17
CA VAL A 109 16.50 -19.53 2.18
C VAL A 109 15.38 -18.54 2.54
N TYR A 110 15.72 -17.51 3.32
CA TYR A 110 14.78 -16.44 3.67
C TYR A 110 14.64 -15.39 2.56
N TYR A 111 15.56 -15.36 1.59
CA TYR A 111 15.52 -14.41 0.49
C TYR A 111 14.20 -14.54 -0.30
N ARG A 112 13.47 -13.43 -0.37
CA ARG A 112 12.32 -13.25 -1.25
C ARG A 112 12.29 -11.81 -1.72
N ASN A 113 12.00 -11.58 -3.00
CA ASN A 113 11.89 -10.22 -3.58
C ASN A 113 10.94 -9.32 -2.75
N ALA A 114 9.85 -9.90 -2.23
CA ALA A 114 8.90 -9.19 -1.39
C ALA A 114 9.49 -8.69 -0.07
N ILE A 115 10.37 -9.47 0.56
CA ILE A 115 11.01 -9.11 1.84
C ILE A 115 12.06 -8.03 1.60
N VAL A 116 12.83 -8.16 0.52
CA VAL A 116 13.80 -7.12 0.10
C VAL A 116 13.08 -5.81 -0.19
N PHE A 117 11.98 -5.85 -0.94
CA PHE A 117 11.16 -4.67 -1.21
C PHE A 117 10.66 -4.00 0.09
N VAL A 118 10.06 -4.77 1.00
CA VAL A 118 9.57 -4.27 2.29
C VAL A 118 10.71 -3.65 3.10
N SER A 119 11.86 -4.32 3.18
CA SER A 119 13.05 -3.83 3.86
C SER A 119 13.50 -2.47 3.30
N MET A 120 13.64 -2.37 1.98
CA MET A 120 14.05 -1.13 1.31
C MET A 120 13.04 0.00 1.52
N ILE A 121 11.73 -0.27 1.40
CA ILE A 121 10.69 0.73 1.64
C ILE A 121 10.80 1.30 3.06
N PHE A 122 11.00 0.46 4.08
CA PHE A 122 11.17 0.92 5.45
C PHE A 122 12.45 1.73 5.67
N LEU A 123 13.58 1.27 5.12
CA LEU A 123 14.85 2.01 5.18
C LEU A 123 14.72 3.38 4.51
N LEU A 124 14.19 3.44 3.29
CA LEU A 124 14.00 4.70 2.57
C LEU A 124 12.96 5.60 3.24
N THR A 125 11.96 5.02 3.90
CA THR A 125 10.99 5.76 4.73
C THR A 125 11.68 6.43 5.92
N SER A 126 12.65 5.77 6.55
CA SER A 126 13.41 6.34 7.69
C SER A 126 14.18 7.62 7.30
N LEU A 127 14.60 7.71 6.04
CA LEU A 127 15.32 8.84 5.47
C LEU A 127 14.40 9.99 5.04
N GLN A 128 13.07 9.81 5.05
CA GLN A 128 12.13 10.85 4.65
C GLN A 128 11.97 11.95 5.68
N GLU A 129 11.80 13.17 5.20
CA GLU A 129 11.51 14.34 6.01
C GLU A 129 10.10 14.87 5.76
N ARG A 130 9.45 15.34 6.82
CA ARG A 130 8.16 16.01 6.71
C ARG A 130 8.29 17.27 5.83
N GLY A 131 7.31 17.50 4.97
CA GLY A 131 7.26 18.64 4.05
C GLY A 131 8.03 18.45 2.74
N ARG A 132 8.86 17.39 2.61
CA ARG A 132 9.56 17.09 1.35
C ARG A 132 8.91 15.92 0.61
N ALA A 133 8.75 16.04 -0.70
CA ALA A 133 8.20 14.96 -1.52
C ALA A 133 9.04 13.67 -1.34
N PRO A 134 8.40 12.49 -1.17
CA PRO A 134 9.11 11.24 -0.86
C PRO A 134 9.82 10.61 -2.07
N ARG A 135 10.80 11.33 -2.64
CA ARG A 135 11.48 10.98 -3.90
C ARG A 135 12.13 9.59 -3.88
N LEU A 136 12.75 9.20 -2.77
CA LEU A 136 13.39 7.89 -2.66
C LEU A 136 12.36 6.75 -2.74
N LEU A 137 11.15 6.95 -2.22
CA LEU A 137 10.08 5.95 -2.33
C LEU A 137 9.58 5.85 -3.79
N TYR A 138 9.48 6.97 -4.50
CA TYR A 138 9.17 6.96 -5.93
C TYR A 138 10.22 6.21 -6.74
N TRP A 139 11.50 6.45 -6.44
CA TRP A 139 12.60 5.76 -7.11
C TRP A 139 12.60 4.26 -6.81
N GLN A 140 12.34 3.85 -5.57
CA GLN A 140 12.23 2.43 -5.23
C GLN A 140 11.11 1.73 -6.03
N LEU A 141 9.96 2.39 -6.19
CA LEU A 141 8.88 1.87 -7.04
C LEU A 141 9.30 1.84 -8.51
N GLY A 142 9.92 2.91 -9.01
CA GLY A 142 10.43 2.99 -10.37
C GLY A 142 11.42 1.88 -10.70
N VAL A 143 12.43 1.67 -9.85
CA VAL A 143 13.45 0.62 -9.98
C VAL A 143 12.82 -0.77 -9.91
N MET A 144 11.93 -1.00 -8.94
CA MET A 144 11.25 -2.30 -8.80
C MET A 144 10.47 -2.65 -10.08
N TYR A 145 9.63 -1.74 -10.58
CA TYR A 145 8.82 -2.01 -11.76
C TYR A 145 9.64 -2.07 -13.04
N LEU A 146 10.62 -1.19 -13.22
CA LEU A 146 11.48 -1.22 -14.38
C LEU A 146 12.30 -2.52 -14.42
N GLY A 147 12.89 -2.92 -13.28
CA GLY A 147 13.62 -4.18 -13.16
C GLY A 147 12.74 -5.40 -13.39
N ALA A 148 11.52 -5.41 -12.84
CA ALA A 148 10.56 -6.49 -13.06
C ALA A 148 10.13 -6.60 -14.54
N GLY A 149 9.87 -5.46 -15.19
CA GLY A 149 9.49 -5.40 -16.60
C GLY A 149 10.63 -5.83 -17.53
N LEU A 150 11.86 -5.37 -17.27
CA LEU A 150 13.06 -5.77 -18.03
C LEU A 150 13.35 -7.26 -17.87
N ASN A 151 13.26 -7.79 -16.64
CA ASN A 151 13.45 -9.22 -16.40
C ASN A 151 12.47 -10.07 -17.23
N LYS A 152 11.19 -9.67 -17.28
CA LYS A 152 10.18 -10.37 -18.09
C LYS A 152 10.38 -10.15 -19.59
N LEU A 153 10.77 -8.95 -20.00
CA LEU A 153 11.08 -8.65 -21.39
C LEU A 153 12.23 -9.51 -21.91
N CYS A 154 13.21 -9.86 -21.08
CA CYS A 154 14.35 -10.69 -21.45
C CYS A 154 14.12 -12.20 -21.27
N ASP A 155 12.93 -12.63 -20.85
CA ASP A 155 12.60 -14.04 -20.61
C ASP A 155 11.70 -14.58 -21.74
N PRO A 156 12.17 -15.56 -22.55
CA PRO A 156 11.39 -16.13 -23.66
C PRO A 156 10.03 -16.70 -23.24
N ASP A 157 9.89 -17.23 -22.02
CA ASP A 157 8.62 -17.80 -21.57
C ASP A 157 7.56 -16.72 -21.34
N TRP A 158 7.98 -15.51 -20.97
CA TRP A 158 7.10 -14.36 -20.88
C TRP A 158 6.75 -13.83 -22.26
N GLN A 159 7.71 -13.71 -23.17
CA GLN A 159 7.47 -13.20 -24.53
C GLN A 159 6.49 -14.07 -25.33
N THR A 160 6.56 -15.39 -25.16
CA THR A 160 5.73 -16.36 -25.88
C THR A 160 4.39 -16.66 -25.21
N GLY A 161 4.17 -16.14 -23.99
CA GLY A 161 2.99 -16.47 -23.17
C GLY A 161 3.05 -17.85 -22.52
N GLN A 162 4.14 -18.61 -22.68
CA GLN A 162 4.32 -19.92 -22.04
C GLN A 162 4.19 -19.82 -20.52
N TYR A 163 4.76 -18.77 -19.91
CA TYR A 163 4.69 -18.54 -18.47
C TYR A 163 3.25 -18.56 -17.98
N PHE A 164 2.37 -17.72 -18.55
CA PHE A 164 0.98 -17.65 -18.10
C PHE A 164 0.13 -18.83 -18.50
N HIS A 165 0.39 -19.42 -19.67
CA HIS A 165 -0.31 -20.63 -20.07
C HIS A 165 -0.09 -21.76 -19.05
N TYR A 166 1.17 -21.95 -18.62
CA TYR A 166 1.51 -22.93 -17.60
C TYR A 166 1.03 -22.52 -16.20
N PHE A 167 1.33 -21.30 -15.74
CA PHE A 167 0.99 -20.88 -14.38
C PHE A 167 -0.52 -20.82 -14.15
N LEU A 168 -1.29 -20.24 -15.07
CA LEU A 168 -2.73 -20.11 -14.89
C LEU A 168 -3.47 -21.41 -15.21
N GLY A 169 -2.97 -22.22 -16.16
CA GLY A 169 -3.61 -23.48 -16.52
C GLY A 169 -3.26 -24.65 -15.60
N SER A 170 -1.99 -24.77 -15.22
CA SER A 170 -1.47 -25.95 -14.50
C SER A 170 -1.19 -25.71 -13.02
N VAL A 171 -0.62 -24.54 -12.66
CA VAL A 171 -0.23 -24.27 -11.27
C VAL A 171 -1.41 -23.74 -10.45
N PHE A 172 -2.08 -22.71 -10.94
CA PHE A 172 -3.19 -22.06 -10.24
C PHE A 172 -4.57 -22.54 -10.68
N GLN A 173 -4.68 -23.23 -11.82
CA GLN A 173 -5.92 -23.74 -12.38
C GLN A 173 -7.05 -22.69 -12.37
N SER A 174 -6.75 -21.50 -12.91
CA SER A 174 -7.65 -20.35 -12.87
C SER A 174 -8.87 -20.57 -13.75
N ASP A 175 -10.06 -20.66 -13.15
CA ASP A 175 -11.33 -20.85 -13.88
C ASP A 175 -11.56 -19.79 -14.97
N ILE A 176 -11.20 -18.54 -14.67
CA ILE A 176 -11.35 -17.41 -15.60
C ILE A 176 -10.45 -17.63 -16.82
N TYR A 177 -9.20 -18.01 -16.59
CA TYR A 177 -8.28 -18.29 -17.69
C TYR A 177 -8.71 -19.53 -18.47
N LEU A 178 -9.05 -20.62 -17.79
CA LEU A 178 -9.41 -21.90 -18.41
C LEU A 178 -10.72 -21.83 -19.21
N SER A 179 -11.67 -20.97 -18.81
CA SER A 179 -12.90 -20.73 -19.57
C SER A 179 -12.69 -19.86 -20.82
N LEU A 180 -11.74 -18.92 -20.78
CA LEU A 180 -11.46 -18.02 -21.90
C LEU A 180 -10.43 -18.60 -22.88
N ALA A 181 -9.44 -19.35 -22.40
CA ALA A 181 -8.33 -19.83 -23.22
C ALA A 181 -8.76 -20.61 -24.47
N PRO A 182 -9.79 -21.49 -24.46
CA PRO A 182 -10.25 -22.20 -25.66
C PRO A 182 -10.79 -21.29 -26.77
N VAL A 183 -11.22 -20.06 -26.45
CA VAL A 183 -11.73 -19.08 -27.42
C VAL A 183 -10.59 -18.48 -28.26
N PHE A 184 -9.35 -18.53 -27.75
CA PHE A 184 -8.19 -17.95 -28.39
C PHE A 184 -7.30 -19.05 -28.99
N PRO A 185 -6.69 -18.83 -30.17
CA PRO A 185 -5.82 -19.81 -30.79
C PRO A 185 -4.55 -20.02 -29.96
N GLY A 186 -4.26 -21.27 -29.59
CA GLY A 186 -3.04 -21.66 -28.89
C GLY A 186 -2.80 -20.88 -27.60
N LYS A 187 -1.66 -20.18 -27.52
CA LYS A 187 -1.25 -19.40 -26.33
C LYS A 187 -1.49 -17.89 -26.47
N SER A 188 -2.20 -17.45 -27.51
CA SER A 188 -2.33 -16.01 -27.83
C SER A 188 -2.94 -15.17 -26.69
N LEU A 189 -3.93 -15.70 -25.96
CA LEU A 189 -4.47 -15.03 -24.76
C LEU A 189 -3.39 -14.84 -23.68
N ALA A 190 -2.64 -15.91 -23.37
CA ALA A 190 -1.57 -15.86 -22.37
C ALA A 190 -0.44 -14.92 -22.80
N ALA A 191 -0.07 -14.93 -24.09
CA ALA A 191 0.92 -14.01 -24.65
C ALA A 191 0.47 -12.55 -24.52
N ALA A 192 -0.78 -12.24 -24.86
CA ALA A 192 -1.34 -10.90 -24.71
C ALA A 192 -1.30 -10.42 -23.24
N MET A 193 -1.64 -11.31 -22.29
CA MET A 193 -1.57 -11.02 -20.86
C MET A 193 -0.13 -10.80 -20.38
N CYS A 194 0.84 -11.61 -20.84
CA CYS A 194 2.25 -11.43 -20.53
C CYS A 194 2.78 -10.09 -21.08
N TRP A 195 2.51 -9.76 -22.34
CA TRP A 195 2.92 -8.50 -22.96
C TRP A 195 2.27 -7.29 -22.30
N TRP A 196 1.01 -7.39 -21.87
CA TRP A 196 0.38 -6.35 -21.07
C TRP A 196 1.15 -6.08 -19.76
N ILE A 197 1.56 -7.14 -19.04
CA ILE A 197 2.34 -6.98 -17.80
C ILE A 197 3.70 -6.37 -18.08
N ILE A 198 4.42 -6.85 -19.10
CA ILE A 198 5.71 -6.28 -19.49
C ILE A 198 5.55 -4.78 -19.77
N ALA A 199 4.59 -4.40 -20.61
CA ALA A 199 4.34 -3.01 -20.96
C ALA A 199 3.92 -2.18 -19.74
N ALA A 200 3.01 -2.68 -18.91
CA ALA A 200 2.53 -1.99 -17.73
C ALA A 200 3.65 -1.77 -16.70
N GLU A 201 4.48 -2.77 -16.42
CA GLU A 201 5.60 -2.62 -15.49
C GLU A 201 6.69 -1.68 -16.02
N LEU A 202 7.05 -1.77 -17.31
CA LEU A 202 8.00 -0.83 -17.92
C LEU A 202 7.46 0.62 -17.89
N CYS A 203 6.20 0.81 -18.27
CA CYS A 203 5.53 2.12 -18.20
C CYS A 203 5.46 2.64 -16.76
N ALA A 204 5.03 1.83 -15.79
CA ALA A 204 5.01 2.21 -14.38
C ALA A 204 6.40 2.62 -13.90
N GLY A 205 7.41 1.81 -14.21
CA GLY A 205 8.81 2.04 -13.87
C GLY A 205 9.30 3.41 -14.32
N VAL A 206 9.12 3.74 -15.60
CA VAL A 206 9.50 5.05 -16.16
C VAL A 206 8.67 6.19 -15.56
N LEU A 207 7.36 6.03 -15.45
CA LEU A 207 6.46 7.10 -15.01
C LEU A 207 6.64 7.47 -13.52
N PHE A 208 7.12 6.56 -12.67
CA PHE A 208 7.49 6.87 -11.27
C PHE A 208 8.68 7.83 -11.15
N PHE A 209 9.51 7.98 -12.20
CA PHE A 209 10.58 8.99 -12.22
C PHE A 209 10.09 10.36 -12.68
N VAL A 210 8.84 10.49 -13.14
CA VAL A 210 8.26 11.72 -13.68
C VAL A 210 7.18 12.26 -12.72
N PRO A 211 7.48 13.29 -11.89
CA PRO A 211 6.57 13.78 -10.84
C PRO A 211 5.14 14.11 -11.26
N ARG A 212 4.96 14.57 -12.50
CA ARG A 212 3.64 14.92 -13.06
C ARG A 212 2.82 13.71 -13.49
N ARG A 213 3.43 12.52 -13.56
CA ARG A 213 2.84 11.29 -14.11
C ARG A 213 2.70 10.16 -13.08
N HIS A 214 2.99 10.42 -11.80
CA HIS A 214 2.85 9.41 -10.74
C HIS A 214 1.46 8.77 -10.67
N ASP A 215 0.41 9.55 -10.93
CA ASP A 215 -0.96 9.04 -11.00
C ASP A 215 -1.07 7.92 -12.04
N ALA A 216 -0.55 8.15 -13.26
CA ALA A 216 -0.53 7.14 -14.32
C ALA A 216 0.38 5.95 -13.98
N ALA A 217 1.51 6.21 -13.31
CA ALA A 217 2.40 5.15 -12.84
C ALA A 217 1.66 4.18 -11.89
N VAL A 218 0.91 4.72 -10.93
CA VAL A 218 0.08 3.93 -10.00
C VAL A 218 -0.98 3.12 -10.74
N TRP A 219 -1.54 3.62 -11.85
CA TRP A 219 -2.51 2.85 -12.63
C TRP A 219 -1.94 1.63 -13.30
N PHE A 220 -0.83 1.80 -14.01
CA PHE A 220 -0.16 0.68 -14.65
C PHE A 220 0.29 -0.34 -13.60
N ALA A 221 0.85 0.14 -12.49
CA ALA A 221 1.26 -0.71 -11.37
C ALA A 221 0.05 -1.44 -10.76
N ALA A 222 -1.03 -0.72 -10.42
CA ALA A 222 -2.23 -1.29 -9.84
C ALA A 222 -2.94 -2.27 -10.77
N SER A 223 -2.95 -2.04 -12.09
CA SER A 223 -3.59 -2.94 -13.05
C SER A 223 -2.92 -4.31 -13.09
N VAL A 224 -1.57 -4.36 -13.02
CA VAL A 224 -0.81 -5.60 -12.89
C VAL A 224 -1.23 -6.37 -11.64
N HIS A 225 -1.25 -5.67 -10.50
CA HIS A 225 -1.52 -6.26 -9.21
C HIS A 225 -2.98 -6.71 -9.03
N VAL A 226 -3.94 -5.90 -9.47
CA VAL A 226 -5.36 -6.27 -9.43
C VAL A 226 -5.64 -7.40 -10.42
N GLY A 227 -5.11 -7.34 -11.64
CA GLY A 227 -5.23 -8.42 -12.62
C GLY A 227 -4.68 -9.74 -12.07
N ALA A 228 -3.50 -9.70 -11.45
CA ALA A 228 -2.92 -10.86 -10.77
C ALA A 228 -3.84 -11.42 -9.68
N ALA A 229 -4.41 -10.57 -8.81
CA ALA A 229 -5.33 -11.01 -7.76
C ALA A 229 -6.67 -11.56 -8.29
N PHE A 230 -7.09 -11.16 -9.49
CA PHE A 230 -8.27 -11.72 -10.14
C PHE A 230 -8.01 -13.13 -10.68
N LEU A 231 -6.88 -13.29 -11.36
CA LEU A 231 -6.51 -14.48 -12.09
C LEU A 231 -5.97 -15.57 -11.18
N VAL A 232 -5.21 -15.18 -10.15
CA VAL A 232 -4.57 -16.09 -9.21
C VAL A 232 -5.38 -16.11 -7.92
N ILE A 233 -5.99 -17.25 -7.64
CA ILE A 233 -6.74 -17.52 -6.40
C ILE A 233 -5.79 -17.65 -5.18
N GLY A 234 -4.48 -17.60 -5.41
CA GLY A 234 -3.42 -17.81 -4.42
C GLY A 234 -2.99 -16.58 -3.62
N ASP A 235 -2.24 -16.85 -2.54
CA ASP A 235 -1.66 -15.84 -1.66
C ASP A 235 -0.30 -15.35 -2.21
N TYR A 236 -0.22 -14.10 -2.68
CA TYR A 236 1.05 -13.42 -3.02
C TYR A 236 1.89 -13.03 -1.78
N GLY A 237 1.54 -13.56 -0.61
CA GLY A 237 2.15 -13.22 0.66
C GLY A 237 1.93 -11.75 0.99
N ILE A 238 2.96 -11.10 1.57
CA ILE A 238 2.89 -9.68 1.90
C ILE A 238 2.99 -8.79 0.66
N PHE A 239 3.56 -9.27 -0.45
CA PHE A 239 4.01 -8.42 -1.55
C PHE A 239 2.90 -7.54 -2.10
N MET A 240 1.76 -8.15 -2.45
CA MET A 240 0.59 -7.46 -2.97
C MET A 240 0.14 -6.33 -2.04
N SER A 241 -0.06 -6.65 -0.76
CA SER A 241 -0.51 -5.68 0.23
C SER A 241 0.53 -4.57 0.51
N ALA A 242 1.82 -4.90 0.53
CA ALA A 242 2.88 -3.94 0.77
C ALA A 242 3.06 -2.98 -0.41
N VAL A 243 3.00 -3.49 -1.63
CA VAL A 243 3.08 -2.68 -2.85
C VAL A 243 1.87 -1.78 -2.97
N LEU A 244 0.64 -2.28 -2.79
CA LEU A 244 -0.55 -1.43 -2.80
C LEU A 244 -0.49 -0.34 -1.72
N ALA A 245 -0.06 -0.68 -0.50
CA ALA A 245 0.13 0.31 0.56
C ALA A 245 1.20 1.35 0.17
N SER A 246 2.27 0.94 -0.52
CA SER A 246 3.35 1.83 -0.95
C SER A 246 2.91 2.94 -1.89
N TYR A 247 1.83 2.74 -2.66
CA TYR A 247 1.28 3.79 -3.53
C TYR A 247 0.74 4.99 -2.75
N LEU A 248 0.45 4.85 -1.45
CA LEU A 248 0.11 6.00 -0.62
C LEU A 248 1.21 7.06 -0.62
N CYS A 249 2.48 6.72 -0.91
CA CYS A 249 3.54 7.71 -1.01
C CYS A 249 3.28 8.78 -2.09
N VAL A 250 2.51 8.48 -3.15
CA VAL A 250 2.15 9.46 -4.19
C VAL A 250 0.89 10.27 -3.87
N VAL A 251 0.09 9.81 -2.90
CA VAL A 251 -1.16 10.47 -2.53
C VAL A 251 -0.86 11.73 -1.75
N ARG A 252 -1.36 12.87 -2.24
CA ARG A 252 -1.29 14.14 -1.51
C ARG A 252 -2.39 14.16 -0.45
N TRP A 253 -1.98 14.04 0.80
CA TRP A 253 -2.88 14.11 1.94
C TRP A 253 -3.20 15.58 2.29
N PRO A 254 -4.47 16.01 2.37
CA PRO A 254 -4.81 17.36 2.77
C PRO A 254 -4.51 17.64 4.25
N ASP A 255 -4.14 18.88 4.58
CA ASP A 255 -3.84 19.28 5.96
C ASP A 255 -5.10 19.44 6.83
N GLU A 256 -6.17 20.00 6.25
CA GLU A 256 -7.44 20.20 6.93
C GLU A 256 -8.58 19.69 6.03
N MET A 257 -9.48 18.89 6.62
CA MET A 257 -10.63 18.32 5.94
C MET A 257 -11.88 18.57 6.77
N LYS A 258 -12.93 19.12 6.18
CA LYS A 258 -14.21 19.39 6.85
C LYS A 258 -15.30 18.59 6.20
N VAL A 259 -16.21 18.07 7.02
CA VAL A 259 -17.38 17.34 6.54
C VAL A 259 -18.62 17.95 7.15
N ARG A 260 -19.54 18.42 6.30
CA ARG A 260 -20.87 18.86 6.70
C ARG A 260 -21.87 17.79 6.28
N PHE A 261 -22.76 17.38 7.19
CA PHE A 261 -23.74 16.35 6.88
C PHE A 261 -25.06 16.57 7.64
N ASP A 262 -26.16 16.17 7.03
CA ASP A 262 -27.49 16.18 7.64
C ASP A 262 -27.88 14.79 8.11
N ARG A 263 -28.05 14.63 9.43
CA ARG A 263 -28.38 13.37 10.08
C ARG A 263 -29.71 12.75 9.66
N THR A 264 -30.62 13.54 9.08
CA THR A 264 -31.95 13.09 8.64
C THR A 264 -31.91 12.37 7.29
N THR A 265 -30.82 12.53 6.54
CA THR A 265 -30.63 11.89 5.24
C THR A 265 -29.94 10.53 5.37
N TRP A 266 -30.20 9.61 4.45
CA TRP A 266 -29.52 8.30 4.43
C TRP A 266 -28.00 8.44 4.22
N MET A 267 -27.55 9.41 3.39
CA MET A 267 -26.12 9.74 3.24
C MET A 267 -25.52 10.24 4.56
N GLY A 268 -26.25 11.04 5.33
CA GLY A 268 -25.83 11.50 6.65
C GLY A 268 -25.70 10.38 7.66
N ASN A 269 -26.53 9.32 7.58
CA ASN A 269 -26.36 8.12 8.40
C ASN A 269 -25.04 7.40 8.06
N ILE A 270 -24.68 7.28 6.77
CA ILE A 270 -23.39 6.71 6.37
C ILE A 270 -22.23 7.61 6.82
N ALA A 271 -22.35 8.93 6.65
CA ALA A 271 -21.36 9.89 7.14
C ALA A 271 -21.15 9.77 8.66
N ARG A 272 -22.23 9.52 9.43
CA ARG A 272 -22.15 9.25 10.87
C ARG A 272 -21.39 7.98 11.20
N ALA A 273 -21.58 6.90 10.41
CA ALA A 273 -20.78 5.69 10.55
C ALA A 273 -19.28 5.96 10.29
N TYR A 274 -18.97 6.75 9.27
CA TYR A 274 -17.58 7.19 9.02
C TYR A 274 -17.03 8.08 10.13
N ARG A 275 -17.84 8.98 10.72
CA ARG A 275 -17.44 9.78 11.88
C ARG A 275 -17.07 8.90 13.08
N TRP A 276 -17.81 7.83 13.31
CA TRP A 276 -17.48 6.85 14.35
C TRP A 276 -16.18 6.09 14.03
N LEU A 277 -15.96 5.75 12.76
CA LEU A 277 -14.72 5.14 12.29
C LEU A 277 -13.52 6.10 12.23
N ASP A 278 -13.73 7.42 12.27
CA ASP A 278 -12.67 8.44 12.22
C ASP A 278 -11.92 8.56 13.55
N MET A 279 -11.31 7.45 13.97
CA MET A 279 -10.62 7.32 15.26
C MET A 279 -9.44 8.27 15.42
N ASN A 280 -8.86 8.74 14.31
CA ASN A 280 -7.77 9.71 14.30
C ASN A 280 -8.25 11.16 14.15
N ARG A 281 -9.58 11.40 14.04
CA ARG A 281 -10.17 12.73 13.81
C ARG A 281 -9.53 13.43 12.61
N ALA A 282 -9.33 12.70 11.51
CA ALA A 282 -8.83 13.26 10.25
C ALA A 282 -9.78 14.34 9.71
N HIS A 283 -11.09 14.22 9.99
CA HIS A 283 -12.09 15.14 9.50
C HIS A 283 -12.69 15.97 10.66
N ALA A 284 -12.90 17.26 10.39
CA ALA A 284 -13.71 18.14 11.23
C ALA A 284 -15.18 17.99 10.83
N TRP A 285 -15.93 17.21 11.62
CA TRP A 285 -17.33 16.89 11.38
C TRP A 285 -18.27 17.99 11.92
N GLN A 286 -19.20 18.43 11.09
CA GLN A 286 -20.22 19.43 11.43
C GLN A 286 -21.60 18.91 11.00
N GLU A 287 -22.53 18.85 11.94
CA GLU A 287 -23.90 18.42 11.66
C GLU A 287 -24.74 19.65 11.32
N GLN A 288 -25.23 19.73 10.07
CA GLN A 288 -26.02 20.86 9.57
C GLN A 288 -27.02 20.39 8.52
N PRO A 289 -28.22 20.98 8.44
CA PRO A 289 -29.19 20.65 7.39
C PRO A 289 -28.61 20.85 5.98
N GLY A 290 -28.95 19.95 5.05
CA GLY A 290 -28.53 20.02 3.66
C GLY A 290 -27.73 18.82 3.14
N PRO A 291 -27.12 18.94 1.94
CA PRO A 291 -26.40 17.82 1.34
C PRO A 291 -25.13 17.46 2.11
N LEU A 292 -24.65 16.23 1.94
CA LEU A 292 -23.33 15.83 2.41
C LEU A 292 -22.26 16.60 1.63
N ILE A 293 -21.42 17.37 2.33
CA ILE A 293 -20.36 18.19 1.75
C ILE A 293 -19.03 17.80 2.38
N TRP A 294 -18.00 17.63 1.55
CA TRP A 294 -16.61 17.47 1.98
C TRP A 294 -15.77 18.61 1.38
N THR A 295 -14.93 19.25 2.21
CA THR A 295 -14.01 20.29 1.76
C THR A 295 -12.59 20.08 2.28
N ALA A 296 -11.61 20.43 1.46
CA ALA A 296 -10.19 20.43 1.82
C ALA A 296 -9.43 21.50 1.03
N GLY A 297 -9.13 22.63 1.68
CA GLY A 297 -8.63 23.83 0.98
C GLY A 297 -9.61 24.29 -0.09
N ALA A 298 -9.13 24.45 -1.33
CA ALA A 298 -9.96 24.82 -2.49
C ALA A 298 -10.79 23.66 -3.08
N ARG A 299 -10.61 22.43 -2.59
CA ARG A 299 -11.36 21.27 -3.09
C ARG A 299 -12.70 21.15 -2.38
N HIS A 300 -13.74 20.89 -3.16
CA HIS A 300 -15.12 20.76 -2.73
C HIS A 300 -15.76 19.57 -3.42
N ALA A 301 -16.51 18.76 -2.66
CA ALA A 301 -17.28 17.65 -3.18
C ALA A 301 -18.62 17.55 -2.43
N GLU A 302 -19.65 17.10 -3.15
CA GLU A 302 -21.02 16.95 -2.61
C GLU A 302 -21.58 15.55 -2.88
N GLY A 303 -22.52 15.12 -2.03
CA GLY A 303 -23.25 13.86 -2.16
C GLY A 303 -22.31 12.65 -2.20
N TRP A 304 -22.48 11.79 -3.21
CA TRP A 304 -21.64 10.61 -3.39
C TRP A 304 -20.15 10.93 -3.54
N LYS A 305 -19.79 12.03 -4.20
CA LYS A 305 -18.38 12.44 -4.34
C LYS A 305 -17.78 12.78 -2.98
N ALA A 306 -18.54 13.47 -2.12
CA ALA A 306 -18.12 13.76 -0.75
C ALA A 306 -17.89 12.48 0.04
N LEU A 307 -18.81 11.51 -0.05
CA LEU A 307 -18.67 10.21 0.63
C LEU A 307 -17.41 9.46 0.18
N LEU A 308 -17.12 9.46 -1.13
CA LEU A 308 -15.90 8.86 -1.65
C LEU A 308 -14.65 9.57 -1.11
N CYS A 309 -14.63 10.91 -1.10
CA CYS A 309 -13.52 11.67 -0.50
C CYS A 309 -13.33 11.34 0.99
N ILE A 310 -14.41 11.22 1.77
CA ILE A 310 -14.36 10.80 3.17
C ILE A 310 -13.72 9.41 3.29
N ALA A 311 -14.16 8.44 2.47
CA ALA A 311 -13.61 7.09 2.49
C ALA A 311 -12.11 7.08 2.15
N ILE A 312 -11.72 7.82 1.10
CA ILE A 312 -10.34 7.88 0.59
C ILE A 312 -9.38 8.57 1.55
N TYR A 313 -9.83 9.60 2.26
CA TYR A 313 -8.99 10.34 3.20
C TYR A 313 -9.24 9.94 4.66
N SER A 314 -9.83 8.76 4.88
CA SER A 314 -9.96 8.15 6.20
C SER A 314 -8.93 7.03 6.38
N PRO A 315 -7.97 7.15 7.33
CA PRO A 315 -7.00 6.10 7.61
C PRO A 315 -7.65 4.76 7.96
N SER A 316 -8.79 4.79 8.66
CA SER A 316 -9.53 3.60 9.06
C SER A 316 -9.98 2.77 7.87
N THR A 317 -10.35 3.39 6.75
CA THR A 317 -10.66 2.69 5.49
C THR A 317 -9.50 1.80 5.06
N TYR A 318 -8.27 2.31 5.12
CA TYR A 318 -7.08 1.56 4.72
C TYR A 318 -6.73 0.47 5.73
N PHE A 319 -6.90 0.72 7.03
CA PHE A 319 -6.68 -0.32 8.05
C PHE A 319 -7.65 -1.48 7.87
N VAL A 320 -8.94 -1.20 7.67
CA VAL A 320 -9.95 -2.22 7.38
C VAL A 320 -9.60 -2.96 6.10
N ALA A 321 -9.26 -2.24 5.02
CA ALA A 321 -8.84 -2.87 3.77
C ALA A 321 -7.61 -3.78 3.96
N MET A 322 -6.58 -3.33 4.68
CA MET A 322 -5.39 -4.13 4.96
C MET A 322 -5.73 -5.39 5.75
N VAL A 323 -6.57 -5.28 6.78
CA VAL A 323 -7.05 -6.43 7.56
C VAL A 323 -7.79 -7.42 6.67
N LEU A 324 -8.74 -6.95 5.84
CA LEU A 324 -9.48 -7.81 4.91
C LEU A 324 -8.58 -8.49 3.87
N LEU A 325 -7.58 -7.77 3.35
CA LEU A 325 -6.59 -8.31 2.42
C LEU A 325 -5.70 -9.38 3.09
N THR A 326 -5.47 -9.30 4.40
CA THR A 326 -4.44 -10.11 5.09
C THR A 326 -4.94 -11.21 6.02
N ILE A 327 -6.13 -11.12 6.64
CA ILE A 327 -6.74 -12.18 7.46
C ILE A 327 -6.71 -13.51 6.69
N ARG A 328 -6.30 -14.62 7.31
CA ARG A 328 -6.09 -15.92 6.63
C ARG A 328 -7.39 -16.63 6.26
N TYR A 329 -7.35 -17.34 5.13
CA TYR A 329 -8.16 -18.51 4.74
C TYR A 329 -9.68 -18.40 4.91
N GLU A 330 -10.38 -18.08 3.81
CA GLU A 330 -11.74 -18.56 3.51
C GLU A 330 -12.13 -18.16 2.06
N PRO A 331 -13.09 -18.86 1.42
CA PRO A 331 -13.58 -18.55 0.07
C PRO A 331 -14.06 -17.11 -0.10
N TRP A 332 -14.59 -16.50 0.98
CA TRP A 332 -15.03 -15.10 0.97
C TRP A 332 -13.89 -14.12 0.71
N ARG A 333 -12.62 -14.47 0.99
CA ARG A 333 -11.47 -13.60 0.67
C ARG A 333 -11.32 -13.38 -0.82
N VAL A 334 -11.54 -14.40 -1.65
CA VAL A 334 -11.44 -14.24 -3.10
C VAL A 334 -12.49 -13.23 -3.57
N VAL A 335 -13.71 -13.33 -3.03
CA VAL A 335 -14.79 -12.37 -3.29
C VAL A 335 -14.47 -10.98 -2.74
N ALA A 336 -13.92 -10.88 -1.54
CA ALA A 336 -13.57 -9.60 -0.91
C ALA A 336 -12.35 -8.92 -1.56
N VAL A 337 -11.32 -9.66 -1.97
CA VAL A 337 -10.16 -9.14 -2.70
C VAL A 337 -10.57 -8.73 -4.10
N ARG A 338 -11.38 -9.52 -4.81
CA ARG A 338 -11.95 -9.13 -6.11
C ARG A 338 -12.85 -7.90 -5.96
N GLY A 339 -13.73 -7.88 -4.97
CA GLY A 339 -14.60 -6.76 -4.65
C GLY A 339 -13.84 -5.50 -4.25
N ALA A 340 -12.80 -5.62 -3.40
CA ALA A 340 -11.93 -4.51 -3.01
C ALA A 340 -11.01 -4.06 -4.15
N GLY A 341 -10.61 -4.96 -5.04
CA GLY A 341 -9.89 -4.65 -6.27
C GLY A 341 -10.76 -3.83 -7.23
N ILE A 342 -12.03 -4.23 -7.43
CA ILE A 342 -13.02 -3.47 -8.22
C ILE A 342 -13.30 -2.14 -7.55
N ALA A 343 -13.61 -2.14 -6.26
CA ALA A 343 -13.87 -0.92 -5.51
C ALA A 343 -12.65 0.00 -5.56
N GLY A 344 -11.43 -0.53 -5.41
CA GLY A 344 -10.17 0.20 -5.53
C GLY A 344 -9.97 0.81 -6.91
N ILE A 345 -10.22 0.05 -7.99
CA ILE A 345 -10.21 0.57 -9.37
C ILE A 345 -11.25 1.67 -9.53
N VAL A 346 -12.49 1.48 -9.05
CA VAL A 346 -13.54 2.50 -9.13
C VAL A 346 -13.16 3.75 -8.33
N LEU A 347 -12.66 3.59 -7.11
CA LEU A 347 -12.26 4.67 -6.21
C LEU A 347 -11.10 5.49 -6.79
N LEU A 348 -10.08 4.79 -7.31
CA LEU A 348 -8.93 5.39 -7.97
C LEU A 348 -9.38 6.10 -9.27
N SER A 349 -10.33 5.52 -10.03
CA SER A 349 -10.87 6.11 -11.27
C SER A 349 -11.62 7.41 -10.98
N VAL A 350 -12.40 7.44 -9.90
CA VAL A 350 -13.12 8.65 -9.46
C VAL A 350 -12.15 9.74 -9.02
N LEU A 351 -11.09 9.41 -8.25
CA LEU A 351 -10.08 10.39 -7.83
C LEU A 351 -9.37 11.04 -9.02
N LEU A 352 -9.11 10.27 -10.07
CA LEU A 352 -8.52 10.81 -11.29
C LEU A 352 -9.47 11.65 -12.11
N ALA A 353 -10.72 11.19 -12.28
CA ALA A 353 -11.74 11.99 -12.94
C ALA A 353 -11.87 13.35 -12.25
N GLN A 354 -11.87 13.36 -10.92
CA GLN A 354 -11.87 14.60 -10.13
C GLN A 354 -10.67 15.50 -10.43
N ARG A 355 -9.45 14.96 -10.57
CA ARG A 355 -8.26 15.75 -10.95
C ARG A 355 -8.36 16.35 -12.34
N VAL A 356 -8.81 15.57 -13.33
CA VAL A 356 -9.01 16.04 -14.72
C VAL A 356 -10.04 17.17 -14.77
N PHE A 357 -11.13 17.06 -14.00
CA PHE A 357 -12.15 18.11 -13.92
C PHE A 357 -11.66 19.37 -13.20
N THR A 358 -10.84 19.26 -12.16
CA THR A 358 -10.22 20.45 -11.53
C THR A 358 -9.21 21.15 -12.42
N TRP A 359 -8.49 20.42 -13.29
CA TRP A 359 -7.55 21.03 -14.24
C TRP A 359 -8.28 21.86 -15.30
N LYS A 360 -9.43 21.37 -15.82
CA LYS A 360 -10.23 22.11 -16.80
C LYS A 360 -10.82 23.41 -16.25
N ARG A 361 -11.20 23.46 -14.97
CA ARG A 361 -11.75 24.69 -14.35
C ARG A 361 -10.70 25.76 -14.07
N LEU A 362 -9.45 25.37 -13.78
CA LEU A 362 -8.36 26.32 -13.57
C LEU A 362 -7.81 26.88 -14.89
N ALA A 363 -7.86 26.10 -15.97
CA ALA A 363 -7.45 26.53 -17.30
C ALA A 363 -8.50 27.43 -18.01
N SER A 364 -9.75 27.43 -17.56
CA SER A 364 -10.82 28.29 -18.10
C SER A 364 -10.99 29.61 -17.34
N SER A 365 -10.17 29.85 -16.31
CA SER A 365 -10.19 31.07 -15.48
C SER A 365 -8.94 31.95 -15.69
N THR A 366 -8.17 31.68 -16.73
CA THR A 366 -7.03 32.46 -17.24
C THR A 366 -7.28 32.69 -18.72
#